data_AF-A0A9R0S796-F1
#
_entry.id   AF-A0A9R0S796-F1
#
_cell.length_a   1.000
_cell.length_b   1.000
_cell.length_c   1.000
_cell.angle_alpha   90.00
_cell.angle_beta   90.00
_cell.angle_gamma   90.00
#
_symmetry.space_group_name_H-M   'P 1'
#
loop_
_entity.id
_entity.type
_entity.pdbx_description
1 polymer ?
#
loop_
_entity_poly.entity_id
_entity_poly.type
_entity_poly.pdbx_seq_one_letter_code
_entity_poly.pdbx_strand_id
1 'polypeptide(L)'
;MLIDGYIDFLCLLDYELPAALCHWCGTWKGDKICGGCKKSRYCSEKHQALHWRSGHKNDCLQIINSSEASSSVLPAVGKVPARTSWPEYQIAIDDEVDLDSDGCDENSSKSLVMQKHGKPDDTMQSWMDQFEADADNQCWAYFQERISRAPEQVLRYCRDPNVKPLWALSAGRPSNPDIPSCSYCKGPLCYEFQIMPQLLYYFGVRNEPDSLDWATIVVYTCKGSCDQSTSYKEEFAWVQLYPTSISRP
;
A
#
# COMPACT_ATOMS: atom_id res chain seq x y z
N MET A 1 -3.05 -8.94 31.39
CA MET A 1 -2.14 -7.93 31.94
C MET A 1 -1.62 -7.12 30.77
N LEU A 2 -2.04 -5.86 30.70
CA LEU A 2 -1.61 -4.89 29.69
C LEU A 2 -0.12 -4.61 29.91
N ILE A 3 0.70 -4.87 28.88
CA ILE A 3 2.11 -4.52 28.86
C ILE A 3 2.37 -3.82 27.51
N ASP A 4 2.44 -2.50 27.56
CA ASP A 4 3.12 -1.55 26.66
C ASP A 4 3.07 -1.79 25.13
N GLY A 5 1.85 -1.92 24.62
CA GLY A 5 1.22 -1.07 23.59
C GLY A 5 2.01 -0.24 22.55
N TYR A 6 3.16 -0.65 22.03
CA TYR A 6 3.72 -0.08 20.80
C TYR A 6 3.86 -1.17 19.72
N ILE A 7 2.96 -1.14 18.72
CA ILE A 7 3.21 -1.80 17.45
C ILE A 7 4.28 -0.96 16.74
N ASP A 8 5.54 -1.38 16.88
CA ASP A 8 6.66 -0.75 16.19
C ASP A 8 6.64 -1.21 14.73
N PHE A 9 5.98 -0.41 13.86
CA PHE A 9 5.89 -0.63 12.41
C PHE A 9 7.26 -0.59 11.68
N LEU A 10 8.37 -0.46 12.42
CA LEU A 10 9.72 -0.26 11.88
C LEU A 10 10.58 -1.53 11.81
N CYS A 11 10.09 -2.69 12.25
CA CYS A 11 10.84 -3.95 12.14
C CYS A 11 10.33 -4.80 10.98
N LEU A 12 10.46 -4.28 9.77
CA LEU A 12 10.32 -5.03 8.52
C LEU A 12 11.58 -4.81 7.69
N LEU A 13 12.00 -5.85 6.97
CA LEU A 13 12.95 -5.86 5.83
C LEU A 13 14.37 -6.36 6.13
N ASP A 14 14.52 -7.69 6.03
CA ASP A 14 15.70 -8.29 5.40
C ASP A 14 15.29 -8.97 4.08
N TYR A 15 15.86 -8.45 2.98
CA TYR A 15 15.86 -8.89 1.56
C TYR A 15 14.79 -8.33 0.57
N GLU A 16 15.15 -7.13 0.07
CA GLU A 16 14.93 -6.48 -1.25
C GLU A 16 13.52 -6.49 -1.88
N LEU A 17 12.75 -5.40 -1.92
CA LEU A 17 13.06 -3.96 -1.92
C LEU A 17 12.57 -3.29 -0.62
N PRO A 18 13.45 -2.67 0.18
CA PRO A 18 12.99 -1.81 1.26
C PRO A 18 12.11 -0.72 0.66
N ALA A 19 10.88 -0.59 1.14
CA ALA A 19 10.11 0.62 0.86
C ALA A 19 11.00 1.79 1.28
N ALA A 20 11.47 2.58 0.30
CA ALA A 20 12.39 3.66 0.59
C ALA A 20 11.68 4.61 1.56
N LEU A 21 12.15 4.71 2.81
CA LEU A 21 11.51 5.56 3.79
C LEU A 21 12.07 6.97 3.72
N CYS A 22 11.19 7.95 3.90
CA CYS A 22 11.58 9.33 4.08
C CYS A 22 12.28 9.50 5.43
N HIS A 23 13.52 9.98 5.43
CA HIS A 23 14.31 10.22 6.64
C HIS A 23 13.76 11.37 7.51
N TRP A 24 12.83 12.18 7.00
CA TRP A 24 12.21 13.26 7.75
C TRP A 24 10.92 12.81 8.46
N CYS A 25 10.00 12.19 7.74
CA CYS A 25 8.65 11.87 8.24
C CYS A 25 8.42 10.38 8.50
N GLY A 26 9.37 9.51 8.17
CA GLY A 26 9.26 8.05 8.35
C GLY A 26 8.27 7.36 7.41
N THR A 27 7.51 8.11 6.62
CA THR A 27 6.57 7.58 5.63
C THR A 27 7.32 6.96 4.46
N TRP A 28 6.70 5.98 3.80
CA TRP A 28 7.14 5.42 2.51
C TRP A 28 7.25 6.46 1.37
N LYS A 29 7.72 6.04 0.19
CA LYS A 29 7.94 6.88 -1.02
C LYS A 29 9.18 7.79 -0.95
N GLY A 30 10.25 7.34 -0.31
CA GLY A 30 11.57 7.99 -0.22
C GLY A 30 12.35 7.99 -1.55
N ASP A 31 11.72 8.42 -2.63
CA ASP A 31 12.26 8.30 -3.99
C ASP A 31 13.29 9.39 -4.30
N LYS A 32 13.22 10.53 -3.59
CA LYS A 32 14.16 11.63 -3.74
C LYS A 32 15.39 11.40 -2.88
N ILE A 33 16.55 11.28 -3.51
CA ILE A 33 17.82 11.03 -2.84
C ILE A 33 18.56 12.36 -2.61
N CYS A 34 19.18 12.53 -1.45
CA CYS A 34 20.05 13.68 -1.19
C CYS A 34 21.21 13.71 -2.20
N GLY A 35 21.32 14.78 -2.99
CA GLY A 35 22.37 14.92 -4.01
C GLY A 35 23.80 14.96 -3.46
N GLY A 36 23.98 15.31 -2.18
CA GLY A 36 25.28 15.31 -1.50
C GLY A 36 25.71 13.92 -1.05
N CYS A 37 25.12 13.43 0.04
CA CYS A 37 25.54 12.15 0.65
C CYS A 37 25.05 10.91 -0.09
N LYS A 38 24.02 11.02 -0.94
CA LYS A 38 23.33 9.89 -1.61
C LYS A 38 22.79 8.79 -0.68
N LYS A 39 22.78 9.02 0.64
CA LYS A 39 22.32 8.06 1.66
C LYS A 39 20.92 8.38 2.19
N SER A 40 20.62 9.66 2.41
CA SER A 40 19.29 10.07 2.89
C SER A 40 18.28 10.18 1.76
N ARG A 41 17.05 9.76 2.06
CA ARG A 41 15.92 9.64 1.13
C ARG A 41 14.70 10.43 1.61
N TYR A 42 13.90 10.97 0.69
CA TYR A 42 12.77 11.86 0.99
C TYR A 42 11.59 11.62 0.06
N CYS A 43 10.37 11.76 0.58
CA CYS A 43 9.16 11.71 -0.23
C CYS A 43 8.84 13.02 -0.95
N SER A 44 9.40 14.15 -0.50
CA SER A 44 9.26 15.44 -1.15
C SER A 44 10.51 16.30 -0.96
N GLU A 45 10.69 17.29 -1.84
CA GLU A 45 11.74 18.31 -1.70
C GLU A 45 11.51 19.17 -0.45
N LYS A 46 10.23 19.36 -0.08
CA LYS A 46 9.85 20.05 1.15
C LYS A 46 10.42 19.32 2.38
N HIS A 47 10.31 17.99 2.42
CA HIS A 47 10.86 17.18 3.50
C HIS A 47 12.39 17.16 3.50
N GLN A 48 13.02 17.13 2.33
CA GLN A 48 14.47 17.31 2.22
C GLN A 48 14.92 18.67 2.79
N ALA A 49 14.24 19.75 2.43
CA ALA A 49 14.56 21.10 2.89
C ALA A 49 14.34 21.27 4.40
N LEU A 50 13.29 20.67 4.95
CA LEU A 50 13.04 20.66 6.40
C LEU A 50 14.12 19.89 7.15
N HIS A 51 14.45 18.68 6.70
CA HIS A 51 15.51 17.86 7.30
C HIS A 51 16.89 18.54 7.19
N TRP A 52 17.17 19.19 6.06
CA TRP A 52 18.39 19.96 5.87
C TRP A 52 18.54 21.07 6.91
N ARG A 53 17.46 21.82 7.16
CA ARG A 53 17.43 22.88 8.17
C ARG A 53 17.49 22.36 9.61
N SER A 54 16.99 21.16 9.88
CA SER A 54 16.92 20.60 11.23
C SER A 54 18.20 19.92 11.71
N GLY A 55 19.13 19.58 10.81
CA GLY A 55 20.40 18.94 11.21
C GLY A 55 21.13 18.23 10.08
N HIS A 56 20.42 17.76 9.05
CA HIS A 56 21.03 16.94 8.01
C HIS A 56 22.14 17.64 7.24
N LYS A 57 22.20 18.98 7.24
CA LYS A 57 23.35 19.71 6.67
C LYS A 57 24.69 19.26 7.26
N ASN A 58 24.74 19.04 8.57
CA ASN A 58 25.95 18.59 9.25
C ASN A 58 26.15 17.08 9.06
N ASP A 59 25.08 16.30 9.20
CA ASP A 59 25.13 14.84 9.05
C ASP A 59 25.55 14.43 7.62
N CYS A 60 25.08 15.16 6.61
CA CYS A 60 25.42 14.93 5.20
C CYS A 60 26.93 15.03 4.98
N LEU A 61 27.59 16.03 5.57
CA LEU A 61 29.05 16.19 5.49
C LEU A 61 29.79 15.07 6.23
N GLN A 62 29.29 14.66 7.40
CA GLN A 62 29.88 13.55 8.15
C GLN A 62 29.77 12.23 7.36
N ILE A 63 28.61 11.96 6.75
CA ILE A 63 28.39 10.77 5.92
C ILE A 63 29.34 10.75 4.71
N ILE A 64 29.54 11.90 4.06
CA ILE A 64 30.48 12.02 2.94
C ILE A 64 31.92 11.76 3.41
N ASN A 65 32.32 12.30 4.56
CA ASN A 65 33.68 12.15 5.08
C ASN A 65 33.99 10.76 5.66
N SER A 66 32.96 9.96 5.96
CA SER A 66 33.09 8.63 6.56
C SER A 66 33.19 7.49 5.53
N SER A 67 33.21 7.80 4.23
CA SER A 67 32.89 6.85 3.16
C SER A 67 33.98 5.83 2.79
N GLU A 68 34.97 5.57 3.64
CA GLU A 68 36.02 4.55 3.38
C GLU A 68 36.04 3.36 4.37
N ALA A 69 35.09 3.24 5.31
CA ALA A 69 35.04 2.07 6.18
C ALA A 69 33.62 1.50 6.36
N SER A 70 33.44 0.30 5.80
CA SER A 70 32.41 -0.72 6.10
C SER A 70 30.93 -0.39 5.88
N SER A 71 30.33 -1.21 5.02
CA SER A 71 28.93 -1.30 4.63
C SER A 71 27.99 -1.89 5.71
N SER A 72 28.27 -1.69 7.01
CA SER A 72 27.51 -2.36 8.09
C SER A 72 27.10 -1.45 9.25
N VAL A 73 27.20 -0.14 9.11
CA VAL A 73 26.54 0.77 10.06
C VAL A 73 25.13 1.04 9.56
N LEU A 74 24.16 0.26 10.04
CA LEU A 74 22.76 0.65 10.02
C LEU A 74 22.71 2.08 10.58
N PRO A 75 22.22 3.09 9.83
CA PRO A 75 22.01 4.40 10.41
C PRO A 75 21.07 4.14 11.58
N ALA A 76 21.51 4.48 12.80
CA ALA A 76 20.64 4.51 13.96
C ALA A 76 19.35 5.17 13.49
N VAL A 77 18.24 4.40 13.51
CA VAL A 77 16.92 4.84 13.09
C VAL A 77 16.74 6.21 13.74
N GLY A 78 16.94 7.25 12.93
CA GLY A 78 16.86 8.61 13.40
C GLY A 78 15.46 8.68 13.94
N LYS A 79 15.32 8.92 15.26
CA LYS A 79 14.03 9.03 15.92
C LYS A 79 13.22 10.04 15.12
N VAL A 80 12.40 9.55 14.20
CA VAL A 80 11.41 10.35 13.51
C VAL A 80 10.57 10.83 14.67
N PRO A 81 10.55 12.14 14.96
CA PRO A 81 9.70 12.62 16.03
C PRO A 81 8.29 12.54 15.46
N ALA A 82 7.66 11.38 15.62
CA ALA A 82 6.23 11.18 15.47
C ALA A 82 5.59 11.99 16.59
N ARG A 83 5.49 13.30 16.40
CA ARG A 83 5.00 14.24 17.41
C ARG A 83 3.51 14.10 17.67
N THR A 84 2.82 13.23 16.93
CA THR A 84 1.39 12.99 17.04
C THR A 84 1.13 11.53 16.71
N SER A 85 0.77 10.74 17.71
CA SER A 85 0.06 9.49 17.46
C SER A 85 -1.25 9.81 16.74
N TRP A 86 -1.68 8.92 15.85
CA TRP A 86 -3.03 9.02 15.31
C TRP A 86 -4.06 8.83 16.43
N PRO A 87 -5.29 9.36 16.27
CA PRO A 87 -6.35 9.10 17.21
C PRO A 87 -6.61 7.59 17.33
N GLU A 88 -6.98 7.15 18.53
CA GLU A 88 -7.34 5.76 18.79
C GLU A 88 -8.80 5.53 18.40
N TYR A 89 -9.05 4.44 17.68
CA TYR A 89 -10.38 4.04 17.24
C TYR A 89 -10.64 2.58 17.61
N GLN A 90 -11.91 2.27 17.85
CA GLN A 90 -12.37 0.88 17.92
C GLN A 90 -12.79 0.42 16.52
N ILE A 91 -12.41 -0.80 16.16
CA ILE A 91 -12.88 -1.45 14.92
C ILE A 91 -14.19 -2.16 15.24
N ALA A 92 -15.29 -1.72 14.63
CA ALA A 92 -16.53 -2.49 14.57
C ALA A 92 -16.37 -3.62 13.55
N ILE A 93 -16.86 -4.82 13.89
CA ILE A 93 -16.76 -6.00 13.05
C ILE A 93 -18.17 -6.34 12.56
N ASP A 94 -18.35 -6.27 11.25
CA ASP A 94 -19.59 -6.64 10.58
C ASP A 94 -19.29 -7.66 9.48
N ASP A 95 -20.19 -8.62 9.31
CA ASP A 95 -20.09 -9.61 8.24
C ASP A 95 -20.44 -9.01 6.88
N GLU A 96 -19.68 -9.40 5.87
CA GLU A 96 -19.91 -8.98 4.51
C GLU A 96 -20.92 -9.90 3.84
N VAL A 97 -22.01 -9.35 3.30
CA VAL A 97 -23.02 -10.16 2.60
C VAL A 97 -22.50 -10.65 1.25
N ASP A 98 -22.40 -11.97 1.08
CA ASP A 98 -21.98 -12.63 -0.15
C ASP A 98 -23.08 -12.52 -1.21
N LEU A 99 -22.95 -11.51 -2.08
CA LEU A 99 -23.71 -11.40 -3.32
C LEU A 99 -22.70 -11.58 -4.47
N ASP A 100 -22.56 -12.82 -4.94
CA ASP A 100 -21.52 -13.31 -5.85
C ASP A 100 -21.34 -12.52 -7.16
N SER A 101 -20.08 -12.26 -7.54
CA SER A 101 -19.47 -12.58 -8.86
C SER A 101 -17.99 -12.13 -8.89
N ASP A 102 -17.12 -13.01 -9.36
CA ASP A 102 -15.65 -12.97 -9.30
C ASP A 102 -14.98 -11.75 -9.95
N GLY A 103 -14.58 -10.75 -9.15
CA GLY A 103 -13.48 -9.82 -9.42
C GLY A 103 -13.51 -9.08 -10.77
N CYS A 104 -12.38 -8.48 -11.14
CA CYS A 104 -12.12 -8.03 -12.51
C CYS A 104 -11.13 -8.99 -13.20
N ASP A 105 -11.37 -10.30 -13.07
CA ASP A 105 -10.67 -11.28 -13.90
C ASP A 105 -11.18 -11.16 -15.34
N GLU A 106 -10.29 -11.34 -16.32
CA GLU A 106 -10.50 -11.13 -17.77
C GLU A 106 -11.69 -11.89 -18.41
N ASN A 107 -12.47 -12.64 -17.64
CA ASN A 107 -13.55 -13.49 -18.14
C ASN A 107 -14.94 -13.20 -17.55
N SER A 108 -15.11 -12.15 -16.73
CA SER A 108 -16.46 -11.74 -16.28
C SER A 108 -17.08 -10.70 -17.21
N SER A 109 -17.32 -11.11 -18.46
CA SER A 109 -18.20 -10.39 -19.38
C SER A 109 -19.65 -10.61 -18.97
N LYS A 110 -20.10 -9.95 -17.89
CA LYS A 110 -21.53 -9.88 -17.56
C LYS A 110 -21.99 -8.44 -17.43
N SER A 111 -22.31 -7.90 -18.61
CA SER A 111 -23.56 -7.19 -18.91
C SER A 111 -24.13 -6.31 -17.80
N LEU A 112 -23.78 -5.02 -17.83
CA LEU A 112 -24.58 -3.96 -17.22
C LEU A 112 -24.62 -2.71 -18.11
N VAL A 113 -25.06 -2.88 -19.35
CA VAL A 113 -25.58 -1.74 -20.13
C VAL A 113 -27.04 -1.58 -19.72
N MET A 114 -27.37 -0.44 -19.11
CA MET A 114 -28.77 -0.03 -18.93
C MET A 114 -29.48 -0.11 -20.28
N GLN A 115 -30.48 -0.99 -20.40
CA GLN A 115 -31.35 -1.03 -21.58
C GLN A 115 -32.09 0.30 -21.74
N LYS A 116 -31.51 1.23 -22.49
CA LYS A 116 -32.24 2.27 -23.20
C LYS A 116 -32.26 1.89 -24.67
N HIS A 117 -33.46 1.66 -25.19
CA HIS A 117 -33.69 1.39 -26.60
C HIS A 117 -33.28 2.59 -27.47
N GLY A 118 -32.18 2.41 -28.20
CA GLY A 118 -31.71 3.28 -29.28
C GLY A 118 -30.45 2.65 -29.88
N LYS A 119 -30.37 2.51 -31.21
CA LYS A 119 -29.15 2.02 -31.86
C LYS A 119 -28.02 3.04 -31.59
N PRO A 120 -26.90 2.66 -30.96
CA PRO A 120 -25.76 3.55 -30.84
C PRO A 120 -25.19 3.82 -32.24
N ASP A 121 -24.85 5.09 -32.51
CA ASP A 121 -24.10 5.50 -33.70
C ASP A 121 -22.67 4.94 -33.63
N ASP A 122 -22.04 4.68 -34.78
CA ASP A 122 -20.69 4.07 -34.86
C ASP A 122 -19.64 4.88 -34.07
N THR A 123 -19.85 6.20 -33.97
CA THR A 123 -19.02 7.11 -33.17
C THR A 123 -19.18 6.88 -31.67
N MET A 124 -20.42 6.66 -31.21
CA MET A 124 -20.71 6.33 -29.81
C MET A 124 -20.22 4.92 -29.46
N GLN A 125 -20.34 3.98 -30.39
CA GLN A 125 -19.80 2.63 -30.20
C GLN A 125 -18.28 2.65 -30.08
N SER A 126 -17.57 3.40 -30.93
CA SER A 126 -16.11 3.55 -30.82
C SER A 126 -15.66 4.22 -29.51
N TRP A 127 -16.47 5.14 -28.94
CA TRP A 127 -16.17 5.79 -27.66
C TRP A 127 -16.49 4.89 -26.47
N MET A 128 -17.56 4.09 -26.57
CA MET A 128 -17.92 3.06 -25.59
C MET A 128 -16.89 1.94 -25.60
N ASP A 129 -16.42 1.48 -26.77
CA ASP A 129 -15.34 0.50 -26.90
C ASP A 129 -14.00 1.05 -26.36
N GLN A 130 -13.73 2.35 -26.49
CA GLN A 130 -12.56 3.01 -25.86
C GLN A 130 -12.67 3.13 -24.34
N PHE A 131 -13.88 3.24 -23.79
CA PHE A 131 -14.14 3.28 -22.35
C PHE A 131 -14.23 1.88 -21.72
N GLU A 132 -14.73 0.90 -22.48
CA GLU A 132 -14.80 -0.52 -22.11
C GLU A 132 -13.41 -1.21 -22.15
N ALA A 133 -12.42 -0.63 -22.84
CA ALA A 133 -11.10 -1.23 -23.07
C ALA A 133 -9.98 -0.82 -22.09
N ASP A 134 -10.26 -0.08 -21.01
CA ASP A 134 -9.27 0.13 -19.95
C ASP A 134 -9.55 -0.81 -18.77
N ALA A 135 -8.73 -1.84 -18.64
CA ALA A 135 -8.81 -2.79 -17.53
C ALA A 135 -8.75 -2.10 -16.16
N ASP A 136 -8.07 -0.95 -16.06
CA ASP A 136 -8.07 -0.15 -14.84
C ASP A 136 -9.44 0.48 -14.56
N ASN A 137 -10.16 0.95 -15.59
CA ASN A 137 -11.52 1.49 -15.41
C ASN A 137 -12.49 0.42 -14.92
N GLN A 138 -12.40 -0.80 -15.45
CA GLN A 138 -13.25 -1.91 -15.03
C GLN A 138 -12.97 -2.29 -13.57
N CYS A 139 -11.69 -2.44 -13.21
CA CYS A 139 -11.31 -2.74 -11.83
C CYS A 139 -11.67 -1.61 -10.88
N TRP A 140 -11.54 -0.35 -11.29
CA TRP A 140 -11.95 0.80 -10.51
C TRP A 140 -13.47 0.84 -10.29
N ALA A 141 -14.26 0.59 -11.34
CA ALA A 141 -15.72 0.53 -11.24
C ALA A 141 -16.16 -0.57 -10.27
N TYR A 142 -15.60 -1.77 -10.39
CA TYR A 142 -15.87 -2.88 -9.48
C TYR A 142 -15.45 -2.56 -8.04
N PHE A 143 -14.28 -1.96 -7.86
CA PHE A 143 -13.77 -1.51 -6.56
C PHE A 143 -14.72 -0.49 -5.91
N GLN A 144 -15.17 0.51 -6.67
CA GLN A 144 -16.11 1.53 -6.21
C GLN A 144 -17.48 0.94 -5.87
N GLU A 145 -18.01 0.06 -6.71
CA GLU A 145 -19.27 -0.64 -6.43
C GLU A 145 -19.16 -1.41 -5.12
N ARG A 146 -18.06 -2.13 -4.91
CA ARG A 146 -17.84 -2.92 -3.70
C ARG A 146 -17.74 -2.06 -2.45
N ILE A 147 -17.00 -0.96 -2.52
CA ILE A 147 -16.85 0.00 -1.42
C ILE A 147 -18.16 0.71 -1.11
N SER A 148 -18.98 1.02 -2.12
CA SER A 148 -20.25 1.73 -1.91
C SER A 148 -21.22 0.99 -0.99
N ARG A 149 -21.08 -0.34 -0.87
CA ARG A 149 -21.87 -1.19 0.03
C ARG A 149 -21.52 -1.00 1.50
N ALA A 150 -20.27 -0.63 1.80
CA ALA A 150 -19.76 -0.43 3.16
C ALA A 150 -18.71 0.72 3.15
N PRO A 151 -19.14 1.99 3.00
CA PRO A 151 -18.23 3.11 2.81
C PRO A 151 -17.33 3.41 4.02
N GLU A 152 -17.70 2.93 5.21
CA GLU A 152 -16.92 3.07 6.43
C GLU A 152 -15.88 1.93 6.63
N GLN A 153 -15.89 0.92 5.75
CA GLN A 153 -14.99 -0.23 5.83
C GLN A 153 -13.53 0.21 5.63
N VAL A 154 -12.73 0.08 6.69
CA VAL A 154 -11.29 0.36 6.68
C VAL A 154 -10.43 -0.89 6.56
N LEU A 155 -11.01 -2.06 6.85
CA LEU A 155 -10.35 -3.36 6.82
C LEU A 155 -11.34 -4.40 6.31
N ARG A 156 -10.88 -5.28 5.41
CA ARG A 156 -11.65 -6.43 4.95
C ARG A 156 -10.85 -7.70 5.24
N TYR A 157 -11.38 -8.53 6.13
CA TYR A 157 -10.76 -9.78 6.58
C TYR A 157 -11.34 -10.96 5.82
N CYS A 158 -10.50 -11.83 5.25
CA CYS A 158 -10.94 -13.05 4.60
C CYS A 158 -9.80 -14.07 4.50
N ARG A 159 -9.95 -15.24 5.15
CA ARG A 159 -9.05 -16.39 5.04
C ARG A 159 -9.54 -17.47 4.06
N ASP A 160 -10.60 -17.21 3.29
CA ASP A 160 -11.08 -18.17 2.32
C ASP A 160 -10.04 -18.29 1.17
N PRO A 161 -9.51 -19.49 0.89
CA PRO A 161 -8.49 -19.67 -0.13
C PRO A 161 -8.96 -19.36 -1.56
N ASN A 162 -10.26 -19.26 -1.80
CA ASN A 162 -10.83 -18.95 -3.10
C ASN A 162 -11.08 -17.45 -3.28
N VAL A 163 -11.01 -16.66 -2.23
CA VAL A 163 -11.27 -15.21 -2.28
C VAL A 163 -9.98 -14.46 -2.62
N LYS A 164 -10.05 -13.67 -3.68
CA LYS A 164 -8.96 -12.77 -4.08
C LYS A 164 -9.07 -11.41 -3.37
N PRO A 165 -7.94 -10.70 -3.20
CA PRO A 165 -7.96 -9.31 -2.76
C PRO A 165 -8.76 -8.43 -3.73
N LEU A 166 -9.38 -7.37 -3.19
CA LEU A 166 -10.09 -6.36 -3.96
C LEU A 166 -9.09 -5.31 -4.46
N TRP A 167 -8.80 -5.33 -5.76
CA TRP A 167 -7.85 -4.41 -6.39
C TRP A 167 -8.57 -3.22 -7.02
N ALA A 168 -8.04 -2.01 -6.79
CA ALA A 168 -8.56 -0.79 -7.40
C ALA A 168 -8.13 -0.64 -8.86
N LEU A 169 -6.97 -1.21 -9.20
CA LEU A 169 -6.33 -1.11 -10.52
C LEU A 169 -5.93 -2.50 -11.01
N SER A 170 -5.86 -2.68 -12.33
CA SER A 170 -5.29 -3.86 -12.99
C SER A 170 -3.77 -3.92 -12.83
N ALA A 171 -3.11 -2.76 -12.89
CA ALA A 171 -1.68 -2.62 -12.67
C ALA A 171 -1.28 -2.68 -11.18
N GLY A 172 -0.02 -2.99 -10.90
CA GLY A 172 0.55 -2.93 -9.54
C GLY A 172 0.07 -4.05 -8.60
N ARG A 173 -0.44 -5.15 -9.16
CA ARG A 173 -0.78 -6.38 -8.41
C ARG A 173 0.43 -7.29 -8.28
N PRO A 174 0.56 -8.06 -7.19
CA PRO A 174 1.60 -9.06 -7.08
C PRO A 174 1.28 -10.24 -8.01
N SER A 175 2.31 -10.75 -8.67
CA SER A 175 2.30 -12.06 -9.32
C SER A 175 2.72 -13.15 -8.32
N ASN A 176 2.45 -14.42 -8.63
CA ASN A 176 2.90 -15.55 -7.79
C ASN A 176 4.39 -15.51 -7.37
N PRO A 177 5.38 -15.17 -8.25
CA PRO A 177 6.77 -15.06 -7.83
C PRO A 177 7.07 -13.87 -6.90
N ASP A 178 6.22 -12.85 -6.87
CA ASP A 178 6.40 -11.67 -6.02
C ASP A 178 6.00 -11.96 -4.56
N ILE A 179 5.25 -13.03 -4.32
CA ILE A 179 4.83 -13.46 -2.99
C ILE A 179 5.83 -14.49 -2.46
N PRO A 180 6.60 -14.16 -1.40
CA PRO A 180 7.61 -15.07 -0.88
C PRO A 180 6.98 -16.28 -0.19
N SER A 181 7.80 -17.30 0.06
CA SER A 181 7.42 -18.39 0.98
C SER A 181 7.56 -17.94 2.42
N CYS A 182 6.78 -18.55 3.33
CA CYS A 182 6.85 -18.27 4.75
C CYS A 182 8.28 -18.38 5.29
N SER A 183 8.76 -17.34 5.97
CA SER A 183 10.13 -17.27 6.50
C SER A 183 10.46 -18.42 7.46
N TYR A 184 9.45 -18.97 8.14
CA TYR A 184 9.60 -19.97 9.20
C TYR A 184 9.48 -21.42 8.70
N CYS A 185 8.33 -21.78 8.11
CA CYS A 185 8.08 -23.16 7.66
C CYS A 185 8.39 -23.39 6.18
N LYS A 186 8.74 -22.34 5.42
CA LYS A 186 8.94 -22.36 3.96
C LYS A 186 7.70 -22.80 3.16
N GLY A 187 6.54 -22.86 3.80
CA GLY A 187 5.25 -23.10 3.15
C GLY A 187 4.71 -21.87 2.41
N PRO A 188 3.63 -22.03 1.64
CA PRO A 188 3.02 -20.92 0.89
C PRO A 188 2.35 -19.90 1.81
N LEU A 189 2.36 -18.64 1.39
CA LEU A 189 1.54 -17.59 1.97
C LEU A 189 0.19 -17.50 1.24
N CYS A 190 -0.86 -17.09 1.94
CA CYS A 190 -2.17 -16.80 1.38
C CYS A 190 -2.69 -15.46 1.87
N TYR A 191 -3.56 -14.84 1.08
CA TYR A 191 -4.27 -13.63 1.48
C TYR A 191 -5.03 -13.86 2.80
N GLU A 192 -4.95 -12.90 3.72
CA GLU A 192 -5.70 -12.94 4.98
C GLU A 192 -6.59 -11.71 5.19
N PHE A 193 -6.09 -10.51 4.90
CA PHE A 193 -6.87 -9.29 4.99
C PHE A 193 -6.28 -8.17 4.15
N GLN A 194 -7.10 -7.17 3.86
CA GLN A 194 -6.70 -5.95 3.17
C GLN A 194 -7.08 -4.72 4.01
N ILE A 195 -6.25 -3.69 3.92
CA ILE A 195 -6.48 -2.37 4.50
C ILE A 195 -6.92 -1.41 3.38
N MET A 196 -8.07 -0.79 3.60
CA MET A 196 -8.76 0.03 2.63
C MET A 196 -8.29 1.50 2.70
N PRO A 197 -8.35 2.26 1.59
CA PRO A 197 -7.93 3.66 1.55
C PRO A 197 -8.75 4.57 2.47
N GLN A 198 -9.97 4.17 2.81
CA GLN A 198 -10.87 4.86 3.73
C GLN A 198 -10.23 5.12 5.10
N LEU A 199 -9.26 4.30 5.51
CA LEU A 199 -8.54 4.49 6.77
C LEU A 199 -7.83 5.86 6.84
N LEU A 200 -7.38 6.39 5.70
CA LEU A 200 -6.73 7.71 5.59
C LEU A 200 -7.62 8.84 6.10
N TYR A 201 -8.95 8.73 5.91
CA TYR A 201 -9.92 9.69 6.41
C TYR A 201 -9.89 9.77 7.94
N TYR A 202 -9.90 8.61 8.62
CA TYR A 202 -9.87 8.53 10.07
C TYR A 202 -8.54 8.96 10.68
N PHE A 203 -7.44 8.82 9.93
CA PHE A 203 -6.14 9.39 10.31
C PHE A 203 -6.05 10.91 10.09
N GLY A 204 -7.08 11.55 9.53
CA GLY A 204 -7.10 12.98 9.26
C GLY A 204 -6.06 13.40 8.21
N VAL A 205 -5.70 12.48 7.31
CA VAL A 205 -4.77 12.76 6.23
C VAL A 205 -5.42 13.75 5.27
N ARG A 206 -4.69 14.80 4.91
CA ARG A 206 -5.18 15.86 4.02
C ARG A 206 -5.14 15.37 2.57
N ASN A 207 -5.96 15.98 1.71
CA ASN A 207 -5.92 15.73 0.27
C ASN A 207 -4.93 16.68 -0.42
N GLU A 208 -3.64 16.58 -0.06
CA GLU A 208 -2.56 17.33 -0.70
C GLU A 208 -1.69 16.39 -1.54
N PRO A 209 -1.04 16.85 -2.63
CA PRO A 209 -0.26 15.98 -3.54
C PRO A 209 0.83 15.11 -2.89
N ASP A 210 1.40 15.58 -1.78
CA ASP A 210 2.46 14.88 -1.02
C ASP A 210 1.91 14.13 0.21
N SER A 211 0.60 13.97 0.32
CA SER A 211 -0.04 13.28 1.45
C SER A 211 0.15 11.77 1.35
N LEU A 212 0.01 11.10 2.49
CA LEU A 212 0.01 9.65 2.57
C LEU A 212 -1.19 9.10 1.78
N ASP A 213 -0.94 8.24 0.80
CA ASP A 213 -2.01 7.73 -0.07
C ASP A 213 -1.67 6.32 -0.59
N TRP A 214 -2.68 5.45 -0.66
CA TRP A 214 -2.61 4.08 -1.19
C TRP A 214 -3.96 3.68 -1.79
N ALA A 215 -3.95 2.76 -2.74
CA ALA A 215 -5.18 2.19 -3.28
C ALA A 215 -5.68 1.01 -2.45
N THR A 216 -4.79 0.10 -2.05
CA THR A 216 -5.08 -0.98 -1.11
C THR A 216 -3.76 -1.56 -0.57
N ILE A 217 -3.75 -1.99 0.69
CA ILE A 217 -2.65 -2.78 1.27
C ILE A 217 -3.18 -4.18 1.50
N VAL A 218 -2.51 -5.20 0.96
CA VAL A 218 -2.92 -6.59 1.04
C VAL A 218 -1.92 -7.36 1.88
N VAL A 219 -2.39 -8.07 2.89
CA VAL A 219 -1.54 -8.85 3.81
C VAL A 219 -1.69 -10.33 3.52
N TYR A 220 -0.54 -10.98 3.36
CA TYR A 220 -0.39 -12.40 3.12
C TYR A 220 0.28 -13.07 4.31
N THR A 221 -0.33 -14.16 4.78
CA THR A 221 0.13 -14.88 5.95
C THR A 221 0.33 -16.35 5.66
N CYS A 222 1.02 -17.06 6.57
CA CYS A 222 1.27 -18.49 6.40
C CYS A 222 -0.04 -19.29 6.29
N LYS A 223 -0.25 -19.96 5.15
CA LYS A 223 -1.45 -20.80 4.92
C LYS A 223 -1.63 -21.89 5.97
N GLY A 224 -0.52 -22.47 6.45
CA GLY A 224 -0.52 -23.49 7.48
C GLY A 224 -0.65 -22.95 8.90
N SER A 225 -0.76 -21.63 9.09
CA SER A 225 -0.69 -20.96 10.40
C SER A 225 0.44 -21.54 11.26
N CYS A 226 1.63 -21.68 10.67
CA CYS A 226 2.73 -22.38 11.34
C CYS A 226 3.03 -21.70 12.68
N ASP A 227 3.30 -22.47 13.71
CA ASP A 227 3.75 -21.96 15.01
C ASP A 227 5.18 -22.47 15.25
N GLN A 228 6.10 -21.54 15.54
CA GLN A 228 7.50 -21.86 15.80
C GLN A 228 8.01 -21.13 17.06
N SER A 229 7.16 -20.99 18.08
CA SER A 229 7.53 -20.52 19.43
C SER A 229 7.96 -19.05 19.57
N THR A 230 7.74 -18.23 18.54
CA THR A 230 7.87 -16.76 18.64
C THR A 230 6.50 -16.14 18.87
N SER A 231 6.40 -15.15 19.77
CA SER A 231 5.13 -14.48 20.10
C SER A 231 4.57 -13.61 18.97
N TYR A 232 5.44 -13.09 18.10
CA TYR A 232 5.08 -12.29 16.92
C TYR A 232 5.82 -12.80 15.70
N LYS A 233 5.15 -12.82 14.56
CA LYS A 233 5.71 -13.26 13.28
C LYS A 233 5.62 -12.16 12.26
N GLU A 234 6.66 -12.06 11.45
CA GLU A 234 6.66 -11.19 10.28
C GLU A 234 5.81 -11.83 9.18
N GLU A 235 4.88 -11.05 8.63
CA GLU A 235 4.00 -11.43 7.53
C GLU A 235 4.26 -10.51 6.33
N PHE A 236 3.82 -10.92 5.15
CA PHE A 236 4.12 -10.18 3.92
C PHE A 236 3.00 -9.18 3.59
N ALA A 237 3.35 -7.92 3.38
CA ALA A 237 2.41 -6.89 2.94
C ALA A 237 2.76 -6.39 1.53
N TRP A 238 1.77 -6.39 0.64
CA TRP A 238 1.85 -5.79 -0.68
C TRP A 238 1.04 -4.49 -0.71
N VAL A 239 1.53 -3.47 -1.43
CA VAL A 239 0.79 -2.22 -1.55
C VAL A 239 0.58 -1.81 -3.00
N GLN A 240 -0.68 -1.57 -3.36
CA GLN A 240 -1.05 -0.95 -4.63
C GLN A 240 -1.19 0.56 -4.41
N LEU A 241 -0.49 1.33 -5.23
CA LEU A 241 -0.56 2.80 -5.25
C LEU A 241 -1.45 3.27 -6.40
N TYR A 242 -2.07 4.44 -6.24
CA TYR A 242 -2.66 5.14 -7.38
C TYR A 242 -1.55 5.65 -8.32
N PRO A 243 -1.79 5.71 -9.63
CA PRO A 243 -0.86 6.34 -10.54
C PRO A 243 -0.68 7.80 -10.08
N THR A 244 0.54 8.20 -9.78
CA THR A 244 0.83 9.64 -9.72
C THR A 244 0.47 10.18 -11.09
N SER A 245 -0.38 11.21 -11.15
CA SER A 245 -0.66 11.93 -12.39
C SER A 245 0.67 12.47 -12.93
N ILE A 246 1.37 11.66 -13.72
CA ILE A 246 2.41 12.12 -14.61
C ILE A 246 1.63 13.01 -15.56
N SER A 247 1.84 14.32 -15.45
CA SER A 247 1.46 15.27 -16.48
C SER A 247 1.84 14.64 -17.82
N ARG A 248 0.84 14.16 -18.58
CA ARG A 248 1.05 13.77 -19.96
C ARG A 248 1.70 14.99 -20.63
N PRO A 249 2.83 14.81 -21.33
CA PRO A 249 3.51 15.92 -22.01
C PRO A 249 2.59 16.65 -22.99
#